data_AF-A0A7Y6ZID9-F1
#
_entry.id   AF-A0A7Y6ZID9-F1
#
_cell.length_a   1.000
_cell.length_b   1.000
_cell.length_c   1.000
_cell.angle_alpha   90.00
_cell.angle_beta   90.00
_cell.angle_gamma   90.00
#
_symmetry.space_group_name_H-M   'P 1'
#
loop_
_entity.id
_entity.type
_entity.pdbx_description
1 polymer ?
#
loop_
_entity_poly.entity_id
_entity_poly.type
_entity_poly.pdbx_seq_one_letter_code
_entity_poly.pdbx_strand_id
1 'polypeptide(L)' 'IGIGAGQDVDGQVLVMHDMLGITQEFKPRFLRQYADLQSIMTDAFQNYIRDVKERKFPNESESY' A
#
# COMPACT_ATOMS: atom_id res chain seq x y z
N ILE A 1 22.03 -10.67 7.77
CA ILE A 1 20.70 -10.21 7.32
C ILE A 1 19.64 -11.14 7.91
N GLY A 2 18.70 -10.62 8.71
CA GLY A 2 17.64 -11.40 9.34
C GLY A 2 16.23 -10.93 8.97
N ILE A 3 15.25 -11.84 9.06
CA ILE A 3 13.82 -11.55 9.04
C ILE A 3 13.20 -12.21 10.27
N GLY A 4 12.71 -11.41 11.22
CA GLY A 4 12.22 -11.92 12.50
C GLY A 4 13.28 -12.57 13.40
N ALA A 5 14.57 -12.30 13.15
CA ALA A 5 15.69 -12.87 13.91
C ALA A 5 16.10 -12.02 15.14
N GLY A 6 15.29 -11.03 15.54
CA GLY A 6 15.68 -10.04 16.54
C GLY A 6 16.66 -9.00 16.00
N GLN A 7 17.21 -8.17 16.87
CA GLN A 7 18.07 -7.04 16.49
C GLN A 7 19.57 -7.41 16.36
N ASP A 8 19.99 -8.58 16.86
CA ASP A 8 21.39 -9.00 16.92
C ASP A 8 21.88 -9.60 15.58
N VAL A 9 21.66 -8.86 14.50
CA VAL A 9 22.09 -9.21 13.13
C VAL A 9 22.62 -7.96 12.42
N ASP A 10 23.52 -8.13 11.45
CA ASP A 10 24.15 -7.00 10.73
C ASP A 10 23.20 -6.20 9.82
N GLY A 11 21.95 -6.66 9.67
CA GLY A 11 20.94 -5.99 8.86
C GLY A 11 19.63 -6.76 8.83
N GLN A 12 18.56 -6.08 8.41
CA GLN A 12 17.20 -6.63 8.38
C GLN A 12 16.66 -6.70 6.96
N VAL A 13 15.76 -7.64 6.72
CA VAL A 13 14.99 -7.73 5.47
C VAL A 13 13.51 -7.90 5.80
N LEU A 14 12.67 -7.19 5.06
CA LEU A 14 11.21 -7.32 5.07
C LEU A 14 10.73 -7.39 3.63
N VAL A 15 9.61 -8.08 3.41
CA VAL A 15 8.90 -8.04 2.15
C VAL A 15 8.22 -6.68 2.01
N MET A 16 8.50 -5.97 0.91
CA MET A 16 7.98 -4.62 0.68
C MET A 16 6.44 -4.54 0.78
N HIS A 17 5.72 -5.51 0.19
CA HIS A 17 4.26 -5.55 0.22
C HIS A 17 3.69 -5.63 1.65
N ASP A 18 4.31 -6.45 2.50
CA ASP A 18 3.91 -6.61 3.90
C ASP A 18 4.23 -5.34 4.70
N MET A 19 5.43 -4.80 4.50
CA MET A 19 5.91 -3.58 5.16
C MET A 19 5.02 -2.38 4.83
N LEU A 20 4.54 -2.26 3.60
CA LEU A 20 3.68 -1.18 3.15
C LEU A 20 2.18 -1.46 3.37
N GLY A 21 1.81 -2.61 3.95
CA GLY A 21 0.42 -2.94 4.23
C GLY A 21 -0.44 -3.14 2.98
N ILE A 22 0.15 -3.59 1.88
CA ILE A 22 -0.58 -3.96 0.65
C ILE A 22 -1.38 -5.25 0.87
N THR A 23 -0.74 -6.24 1.50
CA THR A 23 -1.36 -7.51 1.87
C THR A 23 -1.81 -7.45 3.34
N GLN A 24 -3.10 -7.69 3.61
CA GLN A 24 -3.64 -7.65 4.98
C GLN A 24 -3.85 -9.02 5.62
N GLU A 25 -3.90 -10.10 4.84
CA GLU A 25 -4.13 -11.46 5.34
C GLU A 25 -2.91 -12.05 6.07
N PHE A 26 -1.71 -11.55 5.77
CA PHE A 26 -0.46 -12.02 6.35
C PHE A 26 0.09 -11.00 7.35
N LYS A 27 -0.05 -11.28 8.66
CA LYS A 27 0.46 -10.43 9.75
C LYS A 27 1.32 -11.23 10.73
N PRO A 28 2.54 -11.64 10.33
CA PRO A 28 3.44 -12.34 11.24
C PRO A 28 3.89 -11.41 12.37
N ARG A 29 4.17 -11.96 13.55
CA ARG A 29 4.53 -11.18 14.75
C ARG A 29 5.75 -10.25 14.59
N PHE A 30 6.68 -10.60 13.70
CA PHE A 30 7.89 -9.81 13.45
C PHE A 30 7.68 -8.64 12.48
N LEU A 31 6.52 -8.57 11.82
CA LEU A 31 6.24 -7.55 10.82
C LEU A 31 5.83 -6.25 11.49
N ARG A 32 6.53 -5.17 11.14
CA ARG A 32 6.06 -3.81 11.36
C ARG A 32 5.54 -3.24 10.04
N GLN A 33 4.28 -2.83 10.02
CA GLN A 33 3.71 -2.06 8.92
C GLN A 33 4.10 -0.58 9.09
N TYR A 34 4.56 0.03 8.00
CA TYR A 34 4.94 1.45 7.93
C TYR A 34 3.92 2.29 7.17
N ALA A 35 3.00 1.65 6.44
CA ALA A 35 1.87 2.27 5.76
C ALA A 35 0.68 1.30 5.70
N ASP A 36 -0.50 1.85 5.44
CA ASP A 36 -1.71 1.09 5.08
C ASP A 36 -2.06 1.39 3.62
N LEU A 37 -1.24 0.88 2.69
CA LEU A 37 -1.47 1.11 1.27
C LEU A 37 -2.75 0.44 0.77
N GLN A 38 -3.24 -0.64 1.41
CA GLN A 38 -4.52 -1.22 1.02
C GLN A 38 -5.65 -0.19 1.12
N SER A 39 -5.78 0.50 2.25
CA SER A 39 -6.80 1.54 2.42
C SER A 39 -6.59 2.70 1.46
N ILE A 40 -5.36 3.21 1.34
CA ILE A 40 -5.04 4.32 0.43
C ILE A 40 -5.38 3.98 -1.02
N MET A 41 -5.02 2.78 -1.49
CA MET A 41 -5.34 2.32 -2.84
C MET A 41 -6.84 2.16 -3.03
N THR A 42 -7.53 1.59 -2.03
CA THR A 42 -9.00 1.42 -2.07
C THR A 42 -9.71 2.76 -2.23
N ASP A 43 -9.33 3.76 -1.42
CA ASP A 43 -9.90 5.10 -1.50
C ASP A 43 -9.59 5.77 -2.84
N ALA A 44 -8.36 5.63 -3.34
CA ALA A 44 -7.97 6.16 -4.64
C ALA A 44 -8.81 5.56 -5.78
N PHE A 45 -9.02 4.25 -5.79
CA PHE A 45 -9.88 3.60 -6.78
C PHE A 45 -11.34 4.03 -6.66
N GLN A 46 -11.87 4.15 -5.44
CA GLN A 46 -13.24 4.64 -5.24
C GLN A 46 -13.43 6.07 -5.74
N ASN A 47 -12.47 6.95 -5.46
CA ASN A 47 -12.47 8.33 -5.95
C ASN A 47 -12.44 8.37 -7.49
N TYR A 48 -11.52 7.62 -8.11
CA TYR A 48 -11.46 7.52 -9.56
C TYR A 48 -12.78 7.00 -10.18
N ILE A 49 -13.36 5.94 -9.61
CA ILE A 49 -14.64 5.39 -10.05
C ILE A 49 -15.75 6.44 -9.94
N ARG A 50 -15.79 7.21 -8.85
CA ARG A 50 -16.75 8.29 -8.67
C ARG A 50 -16.56 9.36 -9.74
N ASP A 51 -15.34 9.81 -9.97
CA ASP A 51 -15.05 10.88 -10.93
C ASP A 51 -15.40 10.46 -12.37
N VAL A 52 -15.16 9.20 -12.73
CA VAL A 52 -15.62 8.64 -14.02
C VAL A 52 -17.15 8.59 -14.11
N LYS A 53 -17.84 8.10 -13.08
CA LYS A 53 -19.31 8.02 -13.05
C LYS A 53 -19.98 9.39 -13.13
N GLU A 54 -19.37 10.38 -12.49
CA GLU A 54 -19.83 11.77 -12.48
C GLU A 54 -19.37 12.56 -13.71
N ARG A 55 -18.62 11.93 -14.63
CA ARG A 55 -18.01 12.58 -15.82
C ARG A 55 -17.12 13.77 -15.46
N LYS A 56 -16.51 13.74 -14.28
CA LYS A 56 -15.46 14.68 -13.84
C LYS A 56 -14.08 14.30 -14.38
N PHE A 57 -13.89 13.02 -14.68
CA PHE A 57 -12.68 12.50 -15.31
C PHE A 57 -13.02 11.79 -16.65
N PRO A 58 -12.24 12.03 -17.72
CA PRO A 58 -11.31 13.15 -17.85
C PRO A 58 -12.08 14.47 -18.03
N ASN A 59 -11.48 15.59 -17.60
CA ASN A 59 -11.96 16.94 -17.90
C ASN A 59 -11.22 17.56 -19.10
N GLU A 60 -11.53 18.82 -19.43
CA GLU A 60 -10.93 19.55 -20.56
C GLU A 60 -9.39 19.68 -20.46
N SER A 61 -8.83 19.75 -19.25
CA SER A 61 -7.36 19.78 -19.07
C SER A 61 -6.68 18.41 -19.17
N GLU A 62 -7.47 17.34 -19.16
CA GLU A 62 -7.05 15.94 -19.22
C GLU A 62 -7.36 15.30 -20.59
N SER A 63 -7.80 16.10 -21.57
CA SER A 63 -8.22 15.68 -22.91
C SER A 63 -7.59 16.57 -23.99
N TYR A 64 -7.34 16.03 -25.19
CA TYR A 64 -6.84 16.78 -26.36
C TYR A 64 -7.96 17.30 -27.25
#